data_AF-A0A379SI73-F1
#
_entry.id   AF-A0A379SI73-F1
#
_cell.length_a   1.000
_cell.length_b   1.000
_cell.length_c   1.000
_cell.angle_alpha   90.00
_cell.angle_beta   90.00
_cell.angle_gamma   90.00
#
_symmetry.space_group_name_H-M   'P 1'
#
loop_
_entity.id
_entity.type
_entity.pdbx_description
1 polymer ?
#
loop_
_entity_poly.entity_id
_entity_poly.type
_entity_poly.pdbx_seq_one_letter_code
_entity_poly.pdbx_strand_id
1 'polypeptide(L)' 'MVPTHFARQWIDNGEWVALTLENPFPDAACCVTWQQNEASPALAWLLDYLGDSETLNREWLREPEEAPDSAD' A
#
# COMPACT_ATOMS: atom_id res chain seq x y z
N MET A 1 -4.41 -15.96 1.29
CA MET A 1 -3.58 -14.76 1.56
C MET A 1 -4.43 -13.53 1.35
N VAL A 2 -4.24 -12.52 2.19
CA VAL A 2 -5.00 -11.27 2.19
C VAL A 2 -4.00 -10.12 2.30
N PRO A 3 -4.15 -9.00 1.56
CA PRO A 3 -3.28 -7.84 1.72
C PRO A 3 -3.27 -7.32 3.16
N THR A 4 -2.10 -6.97 3.68
CA THR A 4 -1.91 -6.56 5.08
C THR A 4 -2.82 -5.38 5.46
N HIS A 5 -2.89 -4.35 4.61
CA HIS A 5 -3.71 -3.16 4.87
C HIS A 5 -5.20 -3.43 4.98
N PHE A 6 -5.69 -4.48 4.30
CA PHE A 6 -7.06 -4.94 4.45
C PHE A 6 -7.18 -5.70 5.77
N ALA A 7 -6.27 -6.67 6.01
CA ALA A 7 -6.27 -7.57 7.16
C ALA A 7 -6.11 -6.86 8.53
N ARG A 8 -5.42 -5.71 8.55
CA ARG A 8 -4.97 -5.03 9.76
C ARG A 8 -6.10 -4.72 10.73
N GLN A 9 -7.22 -4.18 10.26
CA GLN A 9 -8.37 -3.85 11.12
C GLN A 9 -8.88 -5.06 11.94
N TRP A 10 -8.88 -6.26 11.37
CA TRP A 10 -9.35 -7.46 12.08
C TRP A 10 -8.27 -8.06 12.98
N ILE A 11 -6.99 -7.88 12.63
CA ILE A 11 -5.87 -8.26 13.49
C ILE A 11 -5.86 -7.36 14.73
N ASP A 12 -6.01 -6.06 14.55
CA ASP A 12 -6.05 -5.06 15.62
C ASP A 12 -7.27 -5.26 16.55
N ASN A 13 -8.41 -5.68 15.98
CA ASN A 13 -9.60 -6.07 16.75
C ASN A 13 -9.47 -7.43 17.46
N GLY A 14 -8.37 -8.17 17.25
CA GLY A 14 -8.15 -9.52 17.79
C GLY A 14 -9.04 -10.60 17.16
N GLU A 15 -9.72 -10.29 16.06
CA GLU A 15 -10.57 -11.24 15.34
C GLU A 15 -9.72 -12.20 14.50
N TRP A 16 -8.61 -11.71 13.93
CA TRP A 16 -7.70 -12.46 13.06
C TRP A 16 -6.29 -12.54 13.66
N VAL A 17 -5.52 -13.56 13.24
CA VAL A 17 -4.11 -13.71 13.58
C VAL A 17 -3.27 -13.85 12.31
N ALA A 18 -2.16 -13.10 12.24
CA ALA A 18 -1.22 -13.21 11.13
C ALA A 18 -0.37 -14.49 11.28
N LEU A 19 -0.19 -15.21 10.16
CA LEU A 19 0.68 -16.39 10.09
C LEU A 19 1.85 -16.11 9.17
N THR A 20 3.07 -16.29 9.69
CA THR A 20 4.29 -16.24 8.87
C THR A 20 4.44 -17.56 8.11
N LEU A 21 4.51 -17.48 6.79
CA LEU A 21 4.74 -18.65 5.94
C LEU A 21 6.23 -19.01 5.94
N GLU A 22 6.54 -20.31 6.02
CA GLU A 22 7.92 -20.81 5.88
C GLU A 22 8.51 -20.44 4.51
N ASN A 23 7.68 -20.43 3.47
CA ASN A 23 8.08 -20.02 2.12
C ASN A 23 7.25 -18.80 1.69
N PRO A 24 7.77 -17.56 1.84
CA PRO A 24 7.02 -16.35 1.53
C PRO A 24 6.78 -16.21 0.03
N PHE A 25 5.68 -15.54 -0.31
CA PHE A 25 5.45 -15.06 -1.67
C PHE A 25 6.23 -13.77 -1.91
N PRO A 26 6.62 -13.47 -3.16
CA PRO A 26 7.15 -12.16 -3.47
C PRO A 26 6.10 -11.08 -3.21
N ASP A 27 6.55 -9.86 -2.93
CA ASP A 27 5.67 -8.71 -2.78
C ASP A 27 4.81 -8.53 -4.04
N ALA A 28 3.53 -8.23 -3.83
CA ALA A 28 2.63 -7.96 -4.94
C ALA A 28 3.01 -6.64 -5.62
N ALA A 29 3.17 -6.66 -6.94
CA ALA A 29 3.37 -5.44 -7.70
C ALA A 29 2.05 -4.66 -7.79
N CYS A 30 1.94 -3.57 -7.05
CA CYS A 30 0.84 -2.62 -7.21
C CYS A 30 1.22 -1.52 -8.21
N CYS A 31 0.40 -1.36 -9.25
CA CYS A 31 0.67 -0.47 -10.38
C CYS A 31 -0.51 0.47 -10.64
N VAL A 32 -0.22 1.69 -11.07
CA VAL A 32 -1.21 2.61 -11.65
C VAL A 32 -1.22 2.41 -13.16
N THR A 33 -2.42 2.34 -13.75
CA THR A 33 -2.61 2.24 -15.20
C THR A 33 -3.54 3.35 -15.67
N TRP A 34 -3.33 3.86 -16.88
CA TRP A 34 -4.14 4.90 -17.49
C TRP A 34 -4.18 4.76 -19.01
N GLN A 35 -5.13 5.45 -19.64
CA GLN A 35 -5.20 5.51 -21.10
C GLN A 35 -4.23 6.58 -21.62
N GLN A 36 -3.26 6.18 -22.46
CA GLN A 36 -2.26 7.10 -22.99
C GLN A 36 -2.86 8.20 -23.86
N ASN A 37 -3.95 7.91 -24.57
CA ASN A 37 -4.58 8.85 -25.51
C ASN A 37 -5.44 9.92 -24.83
N GLU A 38 -5.67 9.81 -23.52
CA GLU A 38 -6.48 10.74 -22.73
C GLU A 38 -5.67 11.33 -21.56
N ALA A 39 -4.35 11.48 -21.74
CA ALA A 39 -3.48 12.04 -20.71
C ALA A 39 -3.75 13.55 -20.55
N SER A 40 -4.53 13.89 -19.53
CA SER A 40 -4.74 15.29 -19.13
C SER A 40 -3.50 15.88 -18.42
N PRO A 41 -3.32 17.21 -18.41
CA PRO A 41 -2.25 17.85 -17.63
C PRO A 41 -2.28 17.47 -16.15
N ALA A 42 -3.47 17.26 -15.57
CA ALA A 42 -3.61 16.83 -14.18
C ALA A 42 -3.10 15.39 -13.96
N LEU A 43 -3.36 14.49 -14.91
CA LEU A 43 -2.83 13.13 -14.86
C LEU A 43 -1.31 13.13 -15.01
N ALA A 44 -0.76 13.94 -15.92
CA ALA A 44 0.69 14.07 -16.08
C ALA A 44 1.36 14.56 -14.78
N TRP A 45 0.80 15.61 -14.16
CA TRP A 45 1.28 16.08 -12.85
C TRP A 45 1.23 14.99 -11.78
N LEU A 46 0.14 14.22 -11.73
CA LEU A 46 -0.03 13.14 -10.76
C LEU A 46 1.01 12.03 -10.96
N LEU A 47 1.28 11.64 -12.21
CA LEU A 47 2.27 10.60 -12.50
C LEU A 47 3.70 11.09 -12.17
N ASP A 48 4.02 12.35 -12.47
CA ASP A 48 5.28 12.98 -12.08
C ASP A 48 5.42 13.05 -10.55
N TYR A 49 4.33 13.36 -9.84
CA TYR A 49 4.29 13.39 -8.38
C TYR A 49 4.53 12.01 -7.77
N LEU A 50 3.83 10.98 -8.27
CA LEU A 50 3.97 9.61 -7.79
C LEU A 50 5.36 9.04 -8.07
N GLY A 51 6.02 9.51 -9.14
CA GLY A 51 7.43 9.21 -9.43
C GLY A 51 7.69 7.72 -9.60
N ASP A 52 8.34 7.11 -8.60
CA ASP A 52 8.73 5.70 -8.62
C ASP A 52 7.77 4.79 -7.85
N SER A 53 7.96 3.48 -8.01
CA SER A 53 7.15 2.47 -7.32
C SER A 53 7.25 2.58 -5.79
N GLU A 54 8.36 3.06 -5.24
CA GLU A 54 8.51 3.21 -3.79
C GLU A 54 7.59 4.32 -3.27
N THR A 55 7.62 5.48 -3.92
CA THR A 55 6.81 6.66 -3.58
C THR A 55 5.33 6.38 -3.79
N LEU A 56 4.97 5.76 -4.92
CA LEU A 56 3.59 5.31 -5.17
C LEU A 56 3.09 4.34 -4.11
N ASN A 57 3.88 3.32 -3.75
CA ASN A 57 3.45 2.38 -2.71
C ASN A 57 3.35 3.06 -1.35
N ARG A 58 4.29 3.95 -1.01
CA ARG A 58 4.31 4.64 0.28
C ARG A 58 3.15 5.62 0.47
N GLU A 59 2.80 6.39 -0.56
CA GLU A 59 1.83 7.49 -0.38
C GLU A 59 0.39 7.10 -0.70
N TRP A 60 0.21 6.12 -1.60
CA TRP A 60 -1.13 5.74 -2.05
C TRP A 60 -1.59 4.38 -1.52
N LEU A 61 -0.67 3.50 -1.13
CA LEU A 61 -0.99 2.11 -0.83
C LEU A 61 -0.53 1.63 0.55
N ARG A 62 0.32 2.38 1.26
CA ARG A 62 0.71 2.03 2.63
C ARG A 62 -0.35 2.44 3.64
N GLU A 63 -0.42 1.64 4.68
CA GLU A 63 -1.12 1.96 5.93
C GLU A 63 -0.53 3.27 6.52
N PRO A 64 -1.35 4.13 7.16
CA PRO A 64 -0.80 5.17 8.00
C PRO A 64 0.11 4.51 9.04
N GLU A 65 1.36 4.98 9.17
CA GLU A 65 2.25 4.51 10.24
C GLU A 65 1.50 4.63 11.57
N GLU A 66 1.46 3.53 12.32
CA GLU A 66 1.02 3.55 13.71
C GLU A 66 1.75 4.70 14.40
N ALA A 67 0.97 5.65 14.94
CA ALA A 67 1.53 6.67 15.81
C ALA A 67 2.39 5.94 16.86
N PRO A 68 3.62 6.41 17.12
CA PRO A 68 4.51 5.75 18.06
C PRO A 68 3.72 5.54 19.34
N ASP A 69 3.64 4.27 19.74
CA ASP A 69 3.03 3.82 20.99
C ASP A 69 3.42 4.84 22.06
N SER A 70 2.43 5.55 22.59
CA SER A 70 2.64 6.59 23.58
C SER A 70 3.40 5.94 24.72
N ALA A 71 4.72 6.18 24.74
CA ALA A 71 5.62 5.64 25.72
C ALA A 71 5.19 6.16 27.11
N ASP A 72 5.07 5.19 28.03
CA ASP A 72 4.78 5.28 29.47
C ASP A 72 3.33 5.58 29.91
#